data_AF-A0A059FP13-F1
#
_entry.id   AF-A0A059FP13-F1
#
_cell.length_a   1.000
_cell.length_b   1.000
_cell.length_c   1.000
_cell.angle_alpha   90.00
_cell.angle_beta   90.00
_cell.angle_gamma   90.00
#
_symmetry.space_group_name_H-M   'P 1'
#
loop_
_entity.id
_entity.type
_entity.pdbx_description
1 polymer ?
#
loop_
_entity_poly.entity_id
_entity_poly.type
_entity_poly.pdbx_seq_one_letter_code
_entity_poly.pdbx_strand_id
1 'polypeptide(L)'
;MIRDYWSDAAGIRRIFRERFEAAGLPYFNPHTVRKTLMQVAFRKQLDPEALKAWSQNLGHEDLATSLNGYGTVQDQRTSEIMAGLAATESEENGADANGDLPPEMLAWMEEQVRRRKG
;
A
#
# COMPACT_ATOMS: atom_id res chain seq x y z
N MET A 1 7.31 -19.02 -28.04
CA MET A 1 8.52 -19.27 -27.23
C MET A 1 8.57 -18.50 -25.91
N ILE A 2 8.17 -17.21 -25.80
CA ILE A 2 8.13 -16.53 -24.47
C ILE A 2 6.92 -16.97 -23.61
N ARG A 3 5.78 -17.26 -24.25
CA ARG A 3 4.52 -17.65 -23.57
C ARG A 3 4.62 -18.98 -22.82
N ASP A 4 5.40 -19.94 -23.31
CA ASP A 4 5.54 -21.26 -22.70
C ASP A 4 6.42 -21.23 -21.44
N TYR A 5 7.40 -20.33 -21.38
CA TYR A 5 8.31 -20.17 -20.24
C TYR A 5 7.66 -19.51 -19.01
N TRP A 6 6.62 -18.71 -19.24
CA TRP A 6 5.85 -18.03 -18.21
C TRP A 6 4.43 -18.60 -18.08
N SER A 7 4.20 -19.78 -18.65
CA SER A 7 2.92 -20.47 -18.57
C SER A 7 2.58 -20.91 -17.14
N ASP A 8 3.61 -21.09 -16.30
CA ASP A 8 3.47 -21.36 -14.88
C ASP A 8 4.43 -20.53 -14.00
N ALA A 9 4.24 -20.61 -12.69
CA ALA A 9 5.12 -19.97 -11.72
C ALA A 9 6.36 -20.82 -11.36
N ALA A 10 6.67 -21.91 -12.08
CA ALA A 10 7.84 -22.73 -11.81
C ALA A 10 9.13 -22.00 -12.23
N GLY A 11 9.11 -21.28 -13.36
CA GLY A 11 10.25 -20.47 -13.83
C GLY A 11 10.70 -19.43 -12.79
N ILE A 12 9.76 -18.63 -12.27
CA ILE A 12 10.05 -17.61 -11.25
C ILE A 12 10.54 -18.23 -9.93
N ARG A 13 9.97 -19.37 -9.51
CA ARG A 13 10.39 -20.08 -8.28
C ARG A 13 11.79 -20.64 -8.41
N ARG A 14 12.16 -21.18 -9.58
CA ARG A 14 13.52 -21.68 -9.84
C ARG A 14 14.54 -20.55 -9.73
N ILE A 15 14.31 -19.44 -10.43
CA ILE A 15 15.20 -18.27 -10.36
C ILE A 15 15.32 -17.77 -8.92
N PHE A 16 14.20 -17.64 -8.19
CA PHE A 16 14.23 -17.24 -6.79
C PHE A 16 15.12 -18.17 -5.96
N ARG A 17 14.90 -19.48 -6.06
CA ARG A 17 15.68 -20.48 -5.33
C ARG A 17 17.18 -20.37 -5.61
N GLU A 18 17.56 -20.33 -6.89
CA GLU A 18 18.96 -20.20 -7.30
C GLU A 18 19.62 -18.93 -6.73
N ARG A 19 18.87 -17.82 -6.67
CA ARG A 19 19.39 -16.55 -6.12
C ARG A 19 19.51 -16.58 -4.60
N PHE A 20 18.57 -17.20 -3.88
CA PHE A 20 18.67 -17.40 -2.44
C PHE A 20 19.86 -18.29 -2.08
N GLU A 21 20.04 -19.39 -2.81
CA GLU A 21 21.17 -20.31 -2.63
C GLU A 21 22.52 -19.62 -2.93
N ALA A 22 22.61 -18.86 -4.03
CA ALA A 22 23.82 -18.10 -4.37
C ALA A 22 24.17 -17.01 -3.32
N ALA A 23 23.18 -16.51 -2.59
CA ALA A 23 23.37 -15.56 -1.49
C ALA A 23 23.64 -16.23 -0.12
N GLY A 24 23.66 -17.57 -0.05
CA GLY A 24 23.80 -18.32 1.20
C GLY A 24 22.59 -18.18 2.13
N LEU A 25 21.42 -17.83 1.59
CA LEU A 25 20.20 -17.60 2.35
C LEU A 25 19.21 -18.77 2.20
N PRO A 26 18.40 -19.07 3.23
CA PRO A 26 17.30 -20.00 3.09
C PRO A 26 16.33 -19.54 1.99
N TYR A 27 15.79 -20.49 1.22
CA TYR A 27 14.78 -20.17 0.22
C TYR A 27 13.48 -19.71 0.88
N PHE A 28 13.04 -18.50 0.53
CA PHE A 28 11.71 -18.00 0.84
C PHE A 28 10.86 -17.92 -0.43
N ASN A 29 9.60 -18.32 -0.33
CA ASN A 29 8.71 -18.26 -1.49
C ASN A 29 8.44 -16.78 -1.90
N PRO A 30 8.10 -16.52 -3.17
CA PRO A 30 7.86 -15.16 -3.67
C PRO A 30 6.77 -14.37 -2.91
N HIS A 31 5.76 -15.05 -2.36
CA HIS A 31 4.70 -14.38 -1.60
C HIS A 31 5.20 -13.85 -0.26
N THR A 32 6.09 -14.57 0.42
CA THR A 32 6.70 -14.10 1.67
C THR A 32 7.54 -12.85 1.42
N VAL A 33 8.34 -12.82 0.35
CA VAL A 33 9.15 -11.65 -0.03
C VAL A 33 8.26 -10.44 -0.33
N ARG A 34 7.17 -10.64 -1.08
CA ARG A 34 6.18 -9.59 -1.35
C ARG A 34 5.56 -9.02 -0.08
N LYS A 35 5.22 -9.87 0.92
CA LYS A 35 4.74 -9.41 2.23
C LYS A 35 5.79 -8.55 2.95
N THR A 36 7.06 -8.99 2.96
CA THR A 36 8.16 -8.22 3.55
C THR A 36 8.36 -6.87 2.86
N LEU A 37 8.26 -6.80 1.54
CA LEU A 37 8.37 -5.53 0.80
C LEU A 37 7.22 -4.57 1.11
N MET A 38 6.01 -5.07 1.32
CA MET A 38 4.92 -4.23 1.84
C MET A 38 5.22 -3.72 3.25
N GLN A 39 5.84 -4.53 4.13
CA GLN A 39 6.22 -4.08 5.48
C GLN A 39 7.22 -2.93 5.42
N VAL A 40 8.15 -2.98 4.47
CA VAL A 40 9.12 -1.90 4.23
C VAL A 40 8.40 -0.61 3.83
N ALA A 41 7.37 -0.68 2.97
CA ALA A 41 6.58 0.48 2.58
C ALA A 41 5.88 1.14 3.78
N PHE A 42 5.27 0.35 4.66
CA PHE A 42 4.64 0.88 5.88
C PHE A 42 5.65 1.50 6.84
N ARG A 43 6.83 0.88 7.03
CA ARG A 43 7.90 1.46 7.86
C ARG A 43 8.46 2.75 7.27
N LYS A 44 8.44 2.89 5.94
CA LYS A 44 8.82 4.11 5.24
C LYS A 44 7.76 5.21 5.30
N GLN A 45 6.58 4.92 5.86
CA GLN A 45 5.46 5.86 5.94
C GLN A 45 5.17 6.51 4.59
N LEU A 46 5.14 5.69 3.53
CA LEU A 46 4.79 6.18 2.20
C LEU A 46 3.42 6.85 2.25
N ASP A 47 3.28 7.98 1.55
CA ASP A 47 1.98 8.61 1.36
C ASP A 47 1.04 7.67 0.58
N PRO A 48 -0.28 7.91 0.60
CA PRO A 48 -1.25 7.01 -0.02
C PRO A 48 -1.03 6.76 -1.53
N GLU A 49 -0.56 7.75 -2.28
CA GLU A 49 -0.31 7.63 -3.72
C GLU A 49 0.94 6.78 -3.97
N ALA A 50 2.03 7.05 -3.26
CA ALA A 50 3.25 6.25 -3.31
C ALA A 50 3.02 4.81 -2.84
N LEU A 51 2.21 4.61 -1.80
CA LEU A 51 1.82 3.28 -1.32
C LEU A 51 1.00 2.52 -2.37
N LYS A 52 0.09 3.21 -3.08
CA LYS A 52 -0.69 2.62 -4.18
C LYS A 52 0.21 2.23 -5.36
N ALA A 53 1.12 3.11 -5.77
CA ALA A 53 2.10 2.82 -6.81
C ALA A 53 3.01 1.63 -6.43
N TRP A 54 3.48 1.60 -5.18
CA TRP A 54 4.28 0.50 -4.64
C TRP A 54 3.51 -0.82 -4.67
N SER A 55 2.23 -0.85 -4.28
CA SER A 55 1.42 -2.07 -4.30
C SER A 55 1.17 -2.58 -5.72
N GLN A 56 0.89 -1.68 -6.66
CA GLN A 56 0.67 -2.02 -8.07
C GLN A 56 1.94 -2.58 -8.72
N ASN A 57 3.11 -2.00 -8.43
CA ASN A 57 4.40 -2.54 -8.87
C ASN A 57 4.67 -3.95 -8.32
N LEU A 58 4.19 -4.22 -7.10
CA LEU A 58 4.23 -5.56 -6.52
C LEU A 58 3.15 -6.49 -7.08
N GLY A 59 2.27 -6.07 -7.98
CA GLY A 59 1.19 -6.91 -8.54
C GLY A 59 0.01 -7.14 -7.60
N HIS A 60 -0.16 -6.30 -6.57
CA HIS A 60 -1.42 -6.20 -5.82
C HIS A 60 -2.29 -5.13 -6.49
N GLU A 61 -3.26 -5.57 -7.30
CA GLU A 61 -4.30 -4.66 -7.81
C GLU A 61 -5.12 -4.07 -6.67
N ASP A 62 -5.33 -4.87 -5.62
CA ASP A 62 -6.12 -4.48 -4.46
C ASP A 62 -5.25 -4.27 -3.21
N LEU A 63 -5.19 -3.02 -2.75
CA LEU A 63 -4.51 -2.63 -1.51
C LEU A 63 -5.16 -3.31 -0.30
N ALA A 64 -6.46 -3.64 -0.41
CA ALA A 64 -7.23 -4.29 0.64
C ALA A 64 -6.68 -5.66 1.03
N THR A 65 -6.12 -6.44 0.10
CA THR A 65 -5.49 -7.75 0.46
C THR A 65 -4.15 -7.57 1.16
N SER A 66 -3.43 -6.49 0.85
CA SER A 66 -2.22 -6.13 1.61
C SER A 66 -2.61 -5.71 3.01
N LEU A 67 -3.51 -4.73 3.16
CA LEU A 67 -3.99 -4.19 4.44
C LEU A 67 -4.65 -5.24 5.34
N ASN A 68 -5.54 -6.09 4.80
CA ASN A 68 -6.18 -7.16 5.56
C ASN A 68 -5.18 -8.25 6.04
N GLY A 69 -4.03 -8.39 5.37
CA GLY A 69 -2.96 -9.31 5.77
C GLY A 69 -2.10 -8.81 6.95
N TYR A 70 -2.24 -7.54 7.36
CA TYR A 70 -1.50 -6.95 8.48
C TYR A 70 -2.10 -7.26 9.86
N GLY A 71 -3.22 -7.98 9.90
CA GLY A 71 -3.93 -8.25 11.14
C GLY A 71 -4.62 -7.01 11.66
N THR A 72 -5.73 -7.23 12.35
CA THR A 72 -6.44 -6.19 13.10
C THR A 72 -5.44 -5.37 13.91
N VAL A 73 -5.43 -4.04 13.71
CA VAL A 73 -4.70 -3.16 14.61
C VAL A 73 -5.28 -3.40 16.00
N GLN A 74 -4.47 -3.82 16.96
CA GLN A 74 -4.93 -4.06 18.33
C GLN A 74 -5.63 -2.79 18.83
N ASP A 75 -6.80 -2.94 19.46
CA ASP A 75 -7.69 -1.82 19.83
C ASP A 75 -6.96 -0.68 20.55
N GLN A 76 -6.01 -1.01 21.42
CA GLN A 76 -5.16 -0.04 22.11
C GLN A 76 -4.34 0.83 21.16
N ARG A 77 -3.72 0.22 20.14
CA ARG A 77 -2.94 0.95 19.14
C ARG A 77 -3.82 1.78 18.23
N THR A 78 -5.04 1.32 17.94
CA THR A 78 -6.05 2.11 17.23
C THR A 78 -6.42 3.36 18.02
N SER A 79 -6.67 3.24 19.32
CA SER A 79 -6.96 4.39 20.18
C SER A 79 -5.82 5.39 20.25
N GLU A 80 -4.55 4.93 20.35
CA GLU A 80 -3.37 5.81 20.33
C GLU A 80 -3.25 6.59 19.01
N ILE A 81 -3.45 5.90 17.88
CA ILE A 81 -3.37 6.54 16.55
C ILE A 81 -4.50 7.55 16.38
N MET A 82 -5.74 7.19 16.76
CA MET A 82 -6.90 8.09 16.66
C MET A 82 -6.76 9.32 17.56
N ALA A 83 -6.22 9.16 18.77
CA ALA A 83 -5.92 10.28 19.66
C ALA A 83 -4.88 11.22 19.06
N GLY A 84 -3.86 10.67 18.39
CA GLY A 84 -2.85 11.46 17.67
C GLY A 84 -3.44 12.24 16.47
N LEU A 85 -4.30 11.61 15.68
CA LEU A 85 -4.96 12.27 14.53
C LEU A 85 -5.86 13.43 14.98
N ALA A 86 -6.66 13.23 16.03
CA ALA A 86 -7.53 14.27 16.58
C ALA A 86 -6.74 15.47 17.15
N ALA A 87 -5.56 15.22 17.70
CA ALA A 87 -4.67 16.28 18.19
C ALA A 87 -4.08 17.10 17.03
N THR A 88 -3.65 16.45 15.95
CA THR A 88 -3.11 17.14 14.75
C THR A 88 -4.17 17.99 14.05
N GLU A 89 -5.41 17.50 13.93
CA GLU A 89 -6.53 18.27 13.35
C GLU A 89 -6.87 19.53 14.16
N SER A 90 -6.61 19.52 15.47
CA SER A 90 -6.88 20.65 16.37
C SER A 90 -5.81 21.75 16.26
N GLU A 91 -4.60 21.41 15.81
CA GLU A 91 -3.51 22.37 15.62
C GLU A 91 -3.53 23.01 14.21
N GLU A 92 -4.04 22.30 13.19
CA GLU A 92 -4.13 22.81 11.82
C GLU A 92 -5.43 23.59 11.51
N ASN A 93 -6.55 23.29 12.18
CA ASN A 93 -7.85 23.95 11.92
C ASN A 93 -8.09 25.20 12.78
N GLY A 94 -7.24 26.21 12.57
CA GLY A 94 -7.55 27.59 12.90
C GLY A 94 -8.49 28.28 11.90
N ALA A 95 -9.46 27.58 11.29
CA ALA A 95 -10.55 28.18 10.50
C ALA A 95 -11.68 27.18 10.22
N ASP A 96 -12.91 27.61 10.52
CA ASP A 96 -14.18 27.20 9.92
C ASP A 96 -14.80 25.84 10.34
N ALA A 97 -15.49 25.91 11.47
CA ALA A 97 -16.43 24.92 11.99
C ALA A 97 -17.81 24.93 11.27
N ASN A 98 -17.83 24.92 9.95
CA ASN A 98 -19.03 24.53 9.19
C ASN A 98 -18.61 23.40 8.25
N GLY A 99 -19.29 22.26 8.33
CA GLY A 99 -18.96 21.02 7.61
C GLY A 99 -19.09 21.08 6.09
N ASP A 100 -18.86 22.24 5.49
CA ASP A 100 -18.70 22.43 4.06
C ASP A 100 -17.24 22.14 3.67
N LEU A 101 -17.08 21.28 2.66
CA LEU A 101 -15.77 21.02 2.08
C LEU A 101 -15.22 22.33 1.48
N PRO A 102 -13.93 22.66 1.68
CA PRO A 102 -13.32 23.82 1.07
C PRO A 102 -13.57 23.87 -0.44
N PRO A 103 -13.82 25.06 -1.03
CA PRO A 103 -14.08 25.19 -2.46
C PRO A 103 -12.99 24.58 -3.35
N GLU A 104 -11.71 24.62 -2.92
CA GLU A 104 -10.64 23.95 -3.67
C GLU A 104 -10.79 22.42 -3.72
N MET A 105 -11.30 21.80 -2.65
CA MET A 105 -11.50 20.36 -2.58
C MET A 105 -12.67 19.92 -3.46
N LEU A 106 -13.75 20.70 -3.52
CA LEU A 106 -14.87 20.46 -4.43
C LEU A 106 -14.42 20.52 -5.90
N ALA A 107 -13.69 21.58 -6.27
CA ALA A 107 -13.17 21.74 -7.63
C ALA A 107 -12.22 20.59 -8.04
N TRP A 108 -11.38 20.14 -7.11
CA TRP A 108 -10.51 18.98 -7.34
C TRP A 108 -11.32 17.69 -7.55
N MET A 109 -12.35 17.44 -6.71
CA MET A 109 -13.20 16.25 -6.84
C MET A 109 -13.94 16.21 -8.18
N GLU A 110 -14.47 17.34 -8.65
CA GLU A 110 -15.12 17.45 -9.96
C GLU A 110 -14.18 17.10 -11.12
N GLU A 111 -12.95 17.60 -11.07
CA GLU A 111 -11.90 17.31 -12.06
C GLU A 111 -11.54 15.81 -12.07
N GLN A 112 -11.41 15.17 -10.90
CA GLN A 112 -11.13 13.73 -10.81
C GLN A 112 -12.26 12.87 -11.37
N VAL A 113 -13.52 13.24 -11.11
CA VAL A 113 -14.70 12.53 -11.64
C VAL A 113 -14.76 12.66 -13.16
N ARG A 114 -14.40 13.82 -13.71
CA ARG A 114 -14.36 14.07 -15.16
C ARG A 114 -13.30 13.20 -15.85
N ARG A 115 -12.12 13.06 -15.24
CA ARG A 115 -11.02 12.21 -15.75
C ARG A 115 -11.35 10.72 -15.79
N ARG A 116 -12.25 10.23 -14.94
CA ARG A 116 -12.67 8.82 -14.92
C ARG A 116 -13.81 8.49 -15.88
N LYS A 117 -14.50 9.49 -16.43
CA LYS A 117 -15.64 9.32 -17.34
C LYS A 117 -15.30 9.53 -18.82
N GLY A 118 -14.05 9.85 -19.15
CA GLY A 118 -13.52 9.91 -20.53
C GLY A 118 -12.59 8.75 -20.81
#